data_AF-A0A286UCB0-F1
#
_entry.id   AF-A0A286UCB0-F1
#
_cell.length_a   1.000
_cell.length_b   1.000
_cell.length_c   1.000
_cell.angle_alpha   90.00
_cell.angle_beta   90.00
_cell.angle_gamma   90.00
#
_symmetry.space_group_name_H-M   'P 1'
#
loop_
_entity.id
_entity.type
_entity.pdbx_description
1 polymer ?
#
loop_
_entity_poly.entity_id
_entity_poly.type
_entity_poly.pdbx_seq_one_letter_code
_entity_poly.pdbx_strand_id
1 'polypeptide(L)' 'MSRICPGRHFAENSVFIGIASMLASFNFEKAIGEDGKSITPEVVYTTDFNRHPLPFKCSITPRNNEIVALVKQTVEMEI' A
#
# COMPACT_ATOMS: atom_id res chain seq x y z
N MET A 1 13.38 15.36 -27.85
CA MET A 1 12.30 14.94 -26.94
C MET A 1 12.55 15.55 -25.56
N SER A 2 11.99 16.72 -25.26
CA SER A 2 12.29 17.52 -24.04
C SER A 2 11.19 17.46 -22.97
N ARG A 3 10.25 16.51 -23.07
CA ARG A 3 9.10 16.36 -22.14
C ARG A 3 9.17 15.10 -21.29
N ILE A 4 10.38 14.67 -20.92
CA ILE A 4 10.56 13.58 -19.95
C ILE A 4 10.42 14.16 -18.54
N CYS A 5 9.65 13.47 -17.68
CA CYS A 5 9.55 13.84 -16.28
C CYS A 5 10.94 13.76 -15.61
N PRO A 6 11.52 14.88 -15.15
CA PRO A 6 12.85 14.85 -14.52
C PRO A 6 12.83 14.06 -13.20
N GLY A 7 11.66 13.97 -12.55
CA GLY A 7 11.46 13.23 -11.30
C GLY A 7 11.25 11.72 -11.46
N ARG A 8 11.26 11.16 -12.68
CA ARG A 8 10.90 9.73 -12.89
C ARG A 8 11.74 8.77 -12.07
N HIS A 9 13.05 9.01 -11.96
CA HIS A 9 13.97 8.12 -11.25
C HIS A 9 13.81 8.24 -9.73
N PHE A 10 13.55 9.45 -9.25
CA PHE A 10 13.23 9.65 -7.84
C PHE A 10 11.93 8.92 -7.49
N ALA A 11 10.87 9.12 -8.29
CA ALA A 11 9.58 8.47 -8.08
C ALA A 11 9.70 6.92 -8.14
N GLU A 12 10.40 6.37 -9.12
CA GLU A 12 10.66 4.93 -9.24
C GLU A 12 11.34 4.39 -7.98
N ASN A 13 12.42 5.04 -7.51
CA ASN A 13 13.16 4.62 -6.34
C ASN A 13 12.33 4.74 -5.05
N SER A 14 11.62 5.86 -4.87
CA SER A 14 10.78 6.08 -3.70
C SER A 14 9.64 5.06 -3.60
N VAL A 15 8.97 4.78 -4.73
CA VAL A 15 7.90 3.76 -4.77
C VAL A 15 8.47 2.37 -4.52
N PHE A 16 9.62 2.04 -5.11
CA PHE A 16 10.26 0.74 -4.88
C PHE A 16 10.61 0.53 -3.40
N ILE A 17 11.25 1.50 -2.77
CA ILE A 17 11.62 1.43 -1.35
C ILE A 17 10.36 1.31 -0.49
N GLY A 18 9.34 2.15 -0.74
CA GLY A 18 8.08 2.10 0.00
C GLY A 18 7.42 0.73 -0.08
N ILE A 19 7.29 0.16 -1.28
CA ILE A 19 6.72 -1.17 -1.48
C ILE A 19 7.57 -2.25 -0.81
N ALA A 20 8.90 -2.20 -0.95
CA ALA A 20 9.80 -3.18 -0.34
C ALA A 20 9.73 -3.15 1.19
N SER A 21 9.71 -1.96 1.80
CA SER A 21 9.53 -1.79 3.24
C SER A 21 8.17 -2.32 3.70
N MET A 22 7.09 -1.99 2.98
CA MET A 22 5.75 -2.50 3.29
C MET A 22 5.71 -4.03 3.21
N LEU A 23 6.26 -4.63 2.15
CA LEU A 23 6.30 -6.08 1.99
C LEU A 23 7.26 -6.77 2.97
N ALA A 24 8.27 -6.08 3.49
CA ALA A 24 9.15 -6.62 4.53
C ALA A 24 8.43 -6.68 5.88
N SER A 25 7.58 -5.69 6.19
CA SER A 25 6.93 -5.52 7.49
C SER A 25 5.54 -6.16 7.61
N PHE A 26 4.77 -6.21 6.52
CA PHE A 26 3.36 -6.60 6.55
C PHE A 26 3.04 -7.75 5.59
N ASN A 27 1.96 -8.47 5.91
CA ASN A 27 1.30 -9.40 5.02
C ASN A 27 0.13 -8.69 4.33
N PHE A 28 0.00 -8.90 3.02
CA PHE A 28 -1.07 -8.35 2.20
C PHE A 28 -1.94 -9.50 1.69
N GLU A 29 -3.21 -9.50 2.09
CA GLU A 29 -4.15 -10.55 1.78
C GLU A 29 -5.49 -9.97 1.30
N LYS A 30 -6.27 -10.81 0.63
CA LYS A 30 -7.66 -10.48 0.29
C LYS A 30 -8.46 -10.30 1.58
N ALA A 31 -9.33 -9.30 1.60
CA ALA A 31 -10.30 -9.19 2.69
C ALA A 31 -11.25 -10.40 2.68
N ILE A 32 -11.72 -10.80 3.85
CA ILE A 32 -12.73 -11.84 4.01
C ILE A 32 -14.10 -11.17 4.15
N GLY A 33 -15.08 -11.63 3.37
CA GLY A 33 -16.46 -11.16 3.42
C GLY A 33 -17.22 -11.73 4.61
N GLU A 34 -18.45 -11.24 4.81
CA GLU A 34 -19.36 -11.74 5.85
C GLU A 34 -19.73 -13.21 5.66
N ASP A 35 -19.63 -13.71 4.42
CA ASP A 35 -19.83 -15.10 4.03
C ASP A 35 -18.60 -15.99 4.29
N GLY A 36 -17.53 -15.44 4.86
CA GLY A 36 -16.29 -16.15 5.13
C GLY A 36 -15.42 -16.40 3.90
N LYS A 37 -15.76 -15.84 2.73
CA LYS A 37 -15.00 -16.03 1.48
C LYS A 37 -14.08 -14.85 1.20
N SER A 38 -12.98 -15.14 0.50
CA SER A 38 -12.04 -14.09 0.06
C SER A 38 -12.68 -13.19 -1.00
N ILE A 39 -12.64 -11.89 -0.79
CA ILE A 39 -13.12 -10.87 -1.72
C ILE A 39 -12.02 -10.60 -2.74
N THR A 40 -12.29 -10.83 -4.03
CA THR A 40 -11.39 -10.38 -5.09
C THR A 40 -11.78 -8.95 -5.48
N PRO A 41 -10.87 -7.96 -5.33
CA PRO A 41 -11.16 -6.59 -5.72
C PRO A 41 -11.53 -6.49 -7.21
N GLU A 42 -12.55 -5.70 -7.52
CA GLU A 42 -12.85 -5.36 -8.91
C GLU A 42 -11.82 -4.36 -9.44
N VAL A 43 -11.41 -4.52 -10.70
CA VAL A 43 -10.39 -3.69 -11.34
C VAL A 43 -11.04 -2.44 -11.92
N VAL A 44 -11.48 -1.54 -11.03
CA VAL A 44 -12.13 -0.27 -11.39
C VAL A 44 -11.22 0.89 -11.02
N TYR A 45 -11.05 1.83 -11.95
CA TYR A 45 -10.20 3.00 -11.78
C TYR A 45 -11.02 4.29 -11.88
N THR A 46 -10.49 5.36 -11.27
CA THR A 46 -10.96 6.73 -11.51
C THR A 46 -10.82 7.12 -12.99
N THR A 47 -11.66 8.04 -13.44
CA THR A 47 -11.67 8.57 -14.83
C THR A 47 -10.97 9.93 -14.95
N ASP A 48 -10.49 10.43 -13.83
CA ASP A 48 -9.92 11.75 -13.60
C ASP A 48 -8.51 11.84 -14.21
N PHE A 49 -7.93 13.04 -14.17
CA PHE A 49 -6.55 13.26 -14.65
C PHE A 49 -5.52 12.34 -13.98
N ASN A 50 -5.69 12.05 -12.67
CA ASN A 50 -4.91 11.06 -11.95
C ASN A 50 -5.67 9.73 -11.89
N ARG A 51 -5.16 8.71 -12.58
CA ARG A 51 -5.79 7.39 -12.66
C ARG A 51 -5.29 6.47 -11.54
N HIS A 52 -6.17 6.11 -10.61
CA HIS A 52 -5.88 5.15 -9.54
C HIS A 52 -7.09 4.23 -9.28
N PRO A 53 -6.90 3.06 -8.65
CA PRO A 53 -8.01 2.19 -8.29
C PRO A 53 -9.02 2.90 -7.39
N LEU A 54 -10.30 2.55 -7.53
CA LEU A 54 -11.31 2.92 -6.53
C LEU A 54 -11.02 2.21 -5.19
N PRO A 55 -11.50 2.75 -4.05
CA PRO A 55 -11.33 2.10 -2.75
C PRO A 55 -11.83 0.66 -2.76
N PHE A 56 -10.99 -0.27 -2.29
CA PHE A 56 -11.31 -1.68 -2.15
C PHE A 56 -10.92 -2.19 -0.77
N LYS A 57 -11.58 -3.25 -0.31
CA LYS A 57 -11.24 -3.90 0.97
C LYS A 57 -10.02 -4.80 0.80
N CYS A 58 -9.07 -4.70 1.71
CA CYS A 58 -7.93 -5.60 1.82
C CYS A 58 -7.61 -5.88 3.30
N SER A 59 -6.85 -6.94 3.55
CA SER A 59 -6.32 -7.25 4.88
C SER A 59 -4.82 -6.97 4.86
N ILE A 60 -4.37 -6.12 5.79
CA ILE A 60 -2.96 -5.81 5.99
C ILE A 60 -2.64 -6.09 7.44
N THR A 61 -1.77 -7.05 7.70
CA THR A 61 -1.41 -7.46 9.06
C THR A 61 0.10 -7.40 9.27
N PRO A 62 0.59 -6.94 10.43
CA PRO A 62 2.01 -7.00 10.75
C PRO A 62 2.51 -8.44 10.75
N ARG A 63 3.72 -8.68 10.24
CA ARG A 63 4.29 -10.03 10.17
C ARG A 63 4.61 -10.64 11.53
N ASN A 64 5.01 -9.82 12.49
CA ASN A 64 5.36 -10.25 13.84
C ASN A 64 5.13 -9.12 14.86
N ASN A 65 5.23 -9.46 16.15
CA ASN A 65 5.02 -8.52 17.25
C ASN A 65 6.08 -7.41 17.32
N GLU A 66 7.29 -7.63 16.80
CA GLU A 66 8.34 -6.61 16.76
C GLU A 66 7.96 -5.47 15.82
N ILE A 67 7.41 -5.78 14.65
CA ILE A 67 6.87 -4.79 13.71
C ILE A 67 5.69 -4.03 14.34
N VAL A 68 4.83 -4.71 15.11
CA VAL A 68 3.74 -4.03 15.83
C VAL A 68 4.30 -2.98 16.79
N ALA A 69 5.32 -3.34 17.58
CA ALA A 69 5.94 -2.42 18.53
C ALA A 69 6.60 -1.23 17.81
N LEU A 70 7.33 -1.51 16.72
CA LEU A 70 7.98 -0.47 15.92
C LEU A 70 6.98 0.53 15.34
N VAL A 71 5.89 0.04 14.75
CA VAL A 71 4.85 0.90 14.15
C VAL A 71 4.16 1.75 15.22
N LYS A 72 3.83 1.17 16.38
CA LYS A 72 3.22 1.91 17.50
C LYS A 72 4.13 3.01 18.01
N GLN A 73 5.42 2.73 18.17
CA GLN A 73 6.40 3.73 18.58
C GLN A 73 6.45 4.92 17.61
N THR A 74 6.35 4.69 16.30
CA THR A 74 6.34 5.79 15.32
C THR A 74 5.08 6.64 15.40
N VAL A 75 3.89 6.02 15.51
CA VAL A 75 2.61 6.76 15.58
C VAL A 75 2.51 7.57 16.87
N GLU A 76 3.03 7.05 17.99
CA GLU A 76 3.04 7.76 19.28
C GLU A 76 4.00 8.97 19.31
N MET A 77 4.97 9.06 18.40
CA MET A 77 5.88 10.21 18.28
C MET A 77 5.32 11.36 17.43
N GLU A 78 4.23 11.14 16.70
CA GLU A 78 3.57 12.15 15.86
C GLU A 78 2.38 12.85 16.55
N ILE A 79 2.15 12.58 17.85
CA ILE A 79 1.12 13.23 18.70
C ILE A 79 1.77 14.18 19.71
#